data_AF-A0AAW7AB30-F1
#
_entry.id   AF-A0AAW7AB30-F1
#
_cell.length_a   1.000
_cell.length_b   1.000
_cell.length_c   1.000
_cell.angle_alpha   90.00
_cell.angle_beta   90.00
_cell.angle_gamma   90.00
#
_symmetry.space_group_name_H-M   'P 1'
#
loop_
_entity.id
_entity.type
_entity.pdbx_description
1 polymer ?
#
loop_
_entity_poly.entity_id
_entity_poly.type
_entity_poly.pdbx_seq_one_letter_code
_entity_poly.pdbx_strand_id
1 'polypeptide(L)' 'MTKEQDLVSKEKFLALKKSFIENVESKSGGFEPHDNYCWRSVITGYALANGFSHDEAYQFAREMSL' A
#
# COMPACT_ATOMS: atom_id res chain seq x y z
N MET A 1 -14.09 13.19 11.06
CA MET A 1 -13.98 11.72 10.95
C MET A 1 -14.20 11.14 12.33
N THR A 2 -15.09 10.17 12.49
CA THR A 2 -15.34 9.53 13.80
C THR A 2 -14.26 8.47 14.07
N LYS A 3 -13.95 8.18 15.34
CA LYS A 3 -12.91 7.19 15.73
C LYS A 3 -13.09 5.81 15.08
N GLU A 4 -14.32 5.44 14.78
CA GLU A 4 -14.70 4.18 14.16
C GLU A 4 -14.31 4.11 12.68
N GLN A 5 -14.44 5.23 11.96
CA GLN A 5 -14.01 5.35 10.55
C GLN A 5 -12.48 5.29 10.40
N ASP A 6 -11.75 5.83 11.39
CA ASP A 6 -10.29 5.76 11.44
C ASP A 6 -9.79 4.32 11.66
N LEU A 7 -10.46 3.57 12.54
CA LEU A 7 -10.13 2.17 12.82
C LEU A 7 -10.37 1.28 11.59
N VAL A 8 -11.52 1.44 10.94
CA VAL A 8 -11.85 0.70 9.71
C VAL A 8 -10.85 0.99 8.59
N SER A 9 -10.44 2.26 8.42
CA SER A 9 -9.43 2.61 7.41
C SER A 9 -8.06 1.99 7.71
N LYS A 10 -7.66 1.95 8.98
CA LYS A 10 -6.39 1.32 9.41
C LYS A 10 -6.39 -0.19 9.19
N GLU A 11 -7.47 -0.88 9.49
CA GLU A 11 -7.58 -2.33 9.25
C GLU A 11 -7.49 -2.64 7.75
N LYS A 12 -8.15 -1.83 6.91
CA LYS A 12 -8.10 -1.96 5.45
C LYS A 12 -6.69 -1.79 4.90
N PHE A 13 -5.94 -0.78 5.38
CA PHE A 13 -4.55 -0.56 4.99
C PHE A 13 -3.61 -1.66 5.49
N LEU A 14 -3.85 -2.18 6.69
CA LEU A 14 -3.05 -3.28 7.25
C LEU A 14 -3.21 -4.56 6.42
N ALA A 15 -4.43 -4.88 6.01
CA ALA A 15 -4.71 -6.02 5.13
C ALA A 15 -4.03 -5.85 3.76
N LEU A 16 -4.16 -4.67 3.16
CA LEU A 16 -3.52 -4.36 1.87
C LEU A 16 -1.99 -4.42 1.96
N LYS A 17 -1.39 -3.93 3.05
CA LYS A 17 0.05 -3.99 3.30
C LYS A 17 0.58 -5.43 3.33
N LYS A 18 -0.10 -6.32 4.06
CA LYS A 18 0.28 -7.74 4.12
C LYS A 18 0.24 -8.38 2.74
N SER A 19 -0.88 -8.19 2.02
CA SER A 19 -1.05 -8.75 0.69
C SER A 19 -0.04 -8.21 -0.33
N PHE A 20 0.32 -6.92 -0.24
CA PHE A 20 1.36 -6.33 -1.06
C PHE A 20 2.73 -6.97 -0.81
N ILE A 21 3.13 -7.11 0.46
CA ILE A 21 4.42 -7.70 0.83
C ILE A 21 4.50 -9.15 0.34
N GLU A 22 3.49 -9.97 0.63
CA GLU A 22 3.42 -11.36 0.16
C GLU A 22 3.51 -11.46 -1.36
N ASN A 23 2.79 -10.59 -2.08
CA ASN A 23 2.85 -10.54 -3.54
C ASN A 23 4.26 -10.19 -4.02
N VAL A 24 4.92 -9.19 -3.44
CA VAL A 24 6.27 -8.79 -3.87
C VAL A 24 7.31 -9.86 -3.51
N GLU A 25 7.26 -10.44 -2.31
CA GLU A 25 8.13 -11.54 -1.89
C GLU A 25 7.99 -12.79 -2.77
N SER A 26 6.79 -13.04 -3.31
CA SER A 26 6.54 -14.14 -4.24
C SER A 26 7.20 -13.95 -5.62
N LYS A 27 7.63 -12.74 -5.98
CA LYS A 27 8.27 -12.43 -7.26
C LYS A 27 9.78 -12.60 -7.14
N SER A 28 10.41 -13.25 -8.12
CA SER A 28 11.87 -13.32 -8.22
C SER A 28 12.45 -11.91 -8.32
N GLY A 29 13.12 -11.45 -7.26
CA GLY A 29 13.68 -10.09 -7.15
C GLY A 29 13.24 -9.31 -5.90
N GLY A 30 12.15 -9.71 -5.24
CA GLY A 30 11.71 -9.13 -3.96
C GLY A 30 11.43 -7.62 -3.99
N PHE A 31 11.30 -7.03 -2.80
CA PHE A 31 11.17 -5.59 -2.59
C PHE A 31 12.55 -5.01 -2.28
N GLU A 32 13.23 -4.41 -3.27
CA GLU A 32 14.46 -3.66 -3.03
C GLU A 32 14.14 -2.15 -2.91
N PRO A 33 14.04 -1.60 -1.69
CA PRO A 33 13.57 -0.23 -1.44
C PRO A 33 14.49 0.88 -1.97
N HIS A 34 15.64 0.54 -2.56
CA HIS A 34 16.63 1.53 -2.99
C HIS A 34 16.18 2.41 -4.17
N ASP A 35 15.11 2.04 -4.87
CA ASP A 35 14.53 2.83 -5.98
C ASP A 35 13.13 3.39 -5.64
N ASN A 36 13.12 4.29 -4.65
CA ASN A 36 11.92 4.81 -3.98
C ASN A 36 10.82 5.36 -4.90
N TYR A 37 11.16 5.92 -6.08
CA TYR A 37 10.17 6.45 -7.02
C TYR A 37 9.44 5.35 -7.80
N CYS A 38 10.13 4.27 -8.15
CA CYS A 38 9.54 3.13 -8.84
C CYS A 38 8.52 2.42 -7.93
N TRP A 39 8.91 2.17 -6.68
CA TRP A 39 8.05 1.48 -5.72
C TRP A 39 6.83 2.26 -5.30
N ARG A 40 6.89 3.59 -5.17
CA ARG A 40 5.69 4.41 -4.92
C ARG A 40 4.64 4.22 -5.99
N SER A 41 5.03 4.22 -7.26
CA SER A 41 4.13 4.02 -8.38
C SER A 41 3.50 2.61 -8.36
N VAL A 42 4.31 1.59 -8.03
CA VAL A 42 3.84 0.19 -7.88
C VAL A 42 2.86 0.06 -6.71
N ILE A 43 3.15 0.66 -5.55
CA ILE A 43 2.31 0.62 -4.35
C ILE A 43 0.97 1.35 -4.60
N THR A 44 1.01 2.54 -5.22
CA THR A 44 -0.20 3.28 -5.59
C THR A 44 -1.05 2.48 -6.58
N GLY A 45 -0.44 1.93 -7.64
CA GLY A 45 -1.16 1.10 -8.62
C GLY A 45 -1.79 -0.14 -7.98
N TYR A 46 -1.10 -0.77 -7.04
CA TYR A 46 -1.62 -1.92 -6.30
C TYR A 46 -2.84 -1.57 -5.44
N ALA A 47 -2.81 -0.42 -4.73
CA ALA A 47 -3.95 0.05 -3.95
C ALA A 47 -5.16 0.36 -4.85
N LEU A 48 -4.95 1.05 -5.97
CA LEU A 48 -6.01 1.35 -6.94
C LEU A 48 -6.65 0.06 -7.49
N ALA A 49 -5.84 -0.95 -7.83
CA ALA A 49 -6.34 -2.24 -8.29
C ALA A 49 -7.16 -3.00 -7.23
N ASN A 50 -7.00 -2.66 -5.95
CA ASN A 50 -7.75 -3.23 -4.82
C ASN A 50 -8.94 -2.34 -4.38
N GLY A 51 -9.37 -1.41 -5.23
CA GLY A 51 -10.61 -0.64 -5.01
C GLY A 51 -10.48 0.53 -4.04
N PHE A 52 -9.25 0.97 -3.76
CA PHE A 52 -9.01 2.21 -3.01
C PHE A 52 -9.18 3.42 -3.94
N SER A 53 -9.64 4.53 -3.37
CA SER A 53 -9.65 5.83 -4.05
C SER A 53 -8.23 6.33 -4.32
N HIS A 54 -8.10 7.34 -5.18
CA HIS A 54 -6.80 7.96 -5.45
C HIS A 54 -6.14 8.50 -4.18
N ASP A 55 -6.91 9.19 -3.32
CA ASP A 55 -6.40 9.76 -2.07
C ASP A 55 -5.90 8.68 -1.10
N GLU A 56 -6.68 7.61 -0.92
CA GLU A 56 -6.28 6.46 -0.10
C GLU A 56 -5.05 5.76 -0.66
N ALA A 57 -4.96 5.59 -1.99
CA ALA A 57 -3.82 4.95 -2.65
C ALA A 57 -2.52 5.77 -2.50
N TYR A 58 -2.61 7.10 -2.59
CA TYR A 58 -1.46 7.98 -2.32
C TYR A 58 -1.07 7.99 -0.84
N GLN A 59 -2.06 7.97 0.06
CA GLN A 59 -1.78 7.85 1.50
C GLN A 59 -1.08 6.53 1.82
N PHE A 60 -1.59 5.42 1.30
CA PHE A 60 -0.99 4.10 1.46
C PHE A 60 0.46 4.05 0.96
N ALA A 61 0.73 4.62 -0.23
CA ALA A 61 2.09 4.71 -0.75
C ALA A 61 3.04 5.55 0.14
N ARG A 62 2.55 6.64 0.74
CA ARG A 62 3.32 7.43 1.71
C ARG A 62 3.62 6.65 2.99
N GLU A 63 2.67 5.87 3.51
CA GLU A 63 2.85 5.05 4.72
C GLU A 63 3.77 3.83 4.51
N MET A 64 3.92 3.38 3.26
CA MET A 64 4.80 2.27 2.88
C MET A 64 6.24 2.71 2.59
N SER A 65 6.44 3.93 2.08
CA SER A 65 7.76 4.52 1.84
C SER A 65 8.29 5.21 3.10
N LEU A 66 8.90 4.46 4.01
CA LEU A 66 9.74 5.01 5.09
C LEU A 66 11.06 5.55 4.53
#